data_AF-A0A5N5EF48-F1
#
_entry.id   AF-A0A5N5EF48-F1
#
_cell.length_a   1.000
_cell.length_b   1.000
_cell.length_c   1.000
_cell.angle_alpha   90.00
_cell.angle_beta   90.00
_cell.angle_gamma   90.00
#
_symmetry.space_group_name_H-M   'P 1'
#
loop_
_entity.id
_entity.type
_entity.pdbx_description
1 polymer ?
#
loop_
_entity_poly.entity_id
_entity_poly.type
_entity_poly.pdbx_seq_one_letter_code
_entity_poly.pdbx_strand_id
1 'polypeptide(L)'
;MDPVTPWSTRTLQSRLSEIRSRLGTAPDGTPYLPRPTHGYRFHPDVTSDWQRFQHLATRGLADPDAGTADLENALYLLRGKPFEGRDFAWADAVQQEMISRIVDTAHTLAVRHTEGDHPDLDAARRAALRGLEIDETSEVLYRDWMNIEWGAGNTAGVRKAIARLQQVARTYDISLEPITEQLIDLVLSDRPTPARTGQS
;
A
#
# COMPACT_ATOMS: atom_id res chain seq x y z
N MET A 1 -14.57 -5.68 -19.41
CA MET A 1 -15.93 -6.15 -19.69
C MET A 1 -16.74 -5.61 -18.55
N ASP A 2 -17.75 -4.81 -18.87
CA ASP A 2 -18.67 -4.29 -17.88
C ASP A 2 -19.65 -5.41 -17.54
N PRO A 3 -19.83 -5.79 -16.26
CA PRO A 3 -20.77 -6.84 -15.87
C PRO A 3 -22.22 -6.56 -16.31
N VAL A 4 -22.56 -5.30 -16.59
CA VAL A 4 -23.87 -4.87 -17.12
C VAL A 4 -23.98 -5.13 -18.63
N THR A 5 -22.87 -5.23 -19.35
CA THR A 5 -22.81 -5.51 -20.79
C THR A 5 -21.88 -6.69 -21.10
N PRO A 6 -22.31 -7.93 -20.81
CA PRO A 6 -21.47 -9.10 -20.99
C PRO A 6 -21.14 -9.33 -22.46
N TRP A 7 -19.94 -9.88 -22.71
CA TRP A 7 -19.55 -10.28 -24.06
C TRP A 7 -20.46 -11.37 -24.62
N SER A 8 -20.64 -11.35 -25.94
CA SER A 8 -21.19 -12.51 -26.65
C SER A 8 -20.33 -13.75 -26.40
N THR A 9 -20.95 -14.93 -26.41
CA THR A 9 -20.23 -16.22 -26.25
C THR A 9 -19.08 -16.34 -27.24
N ARG A 10 -19.28 -15.92 -28.50
CA ARG A 10 -18.25 -15.96 -29.54
C ARG A 10 -17.05 -15.08 -29.18
N THR A 11 -17.29 -13.86 -28.73
CA THR A 11 -16.23 -12.94 -28.29
C THR A 11 -15.47 -13.52 -27.11
N LEU A 12 -16.18 -14.05 -26.11
CA LEU A 12 -15.58 -14.67 -24.93
C LEU A 12 -14.68 -15.86 -25.34
N GLN A 13 -15.15 -16.77 -26.19
CA GLN A 13 -14.37 -17.92 -26.63
C GLN A 13 -13.12 -17.51 -27.44
N SER A 14 -13.24 -16.48 -28.28
CA SER A 14 -12.10 -15.92 -29.00
C SER A 14 -11.03 -15.38 -28.05
N ARG A 15 -11.43 -14.56 -27.07
CA ARG A 15 -10.53 -14.02 -26.04
C ARG A 15 -9.88 -15.10 -25.17
N LEU A 16 -10.64 -16.12 -24.77
CA LEU A 16 -10.10 -17.24 -24.00
C LEU A 16 -9.11 -18.07 -24.82
N SER A 17 -9.34 -18.24 -26.12
CA SER A 17 -8.40 -18.92 -27.01
C SER A 17 -7.09 -18.14 -27.15
N GLU A 18 -7.17 -16.81 -27.26
CA GLU A 18 -6.01 -15.93 -27.26
C GLU A 18 -5.21 -16.03 -25.94
N ILE A 19 -5.89 -15.98 -24.80
CA ILE A 19 -5.24 -16.13 -23.47
C ILE A 19 -4.57 -17.49 -23.35
N ARG A 20 -5.24 -18.59 -23.74
CA ARG A 20 -4.65 -19.94 -23.71
C ARG A 20 -3.38 -20.03 -24.55
N SER A 21 -3.40 -19.44 -25.75
CA SER A 21 -2.22 -19.44 -26.62
C SER A 21 -1.04 -18.68 -26.01
N ARG A 22 -1.31 -17.60 -25.26
CA ARG A 22 -0.26 -16.81 -24.62
C ARG A 22 0.30 -17.47 -23.36
N LEU A 23 -0.56 -18.12 -22.57
CA LEU A 23 -0.14 -18.78 -21.34
C LEU A 23 0.56 -20.12 -21.60
N GLY A 24 0.08 -20.90 -22.56
CA GLY A 24 0.64 -22.21 -22.89
C GLY A 24 0.33 -23.28 -21.84
N THR A 25 1.32 -24.15 -21.58
CA THR A 25 1.20 -25.32 -20.71
C THR A 25 2.31 -25.36 -19.67
N ALA A 26 1.99 -25.93 -18.51
CA ALA A 26 2.96 -26.27 -17.47
C ALA A 26 3.94 -27.37 -17.93
N PRO A 27 5.05 -27.61 -17.21
CA PRO A 27 6.07 -28.59 -17.59
C PRO A 27 5.57 -30.03 -17.77
N ASP A 28 4.47 -30.39 -17.12
CA ASP A 28 3.79 -31.69 -17.23
C ASP A 28 2.85 -31.78 -18.45
N GLY A 29 2.75 -30.71 -19.25
CA GLY A 29 1.86 -30.61 -20.40
C GLY A 29 0.44 -30.12 -20.08
N THR A 30 0.13 -29.85 -18.80
CA THR A 30 -1.20 -29.38 -18.40
C THR A 30 -1.39 -27.90 -18.81
N PRO A 31 -2.51 -27.51 -19.46
CA PRO A 31 -2.74 -26.12 -19.84
C PRO A 31 -2.84 -25.19 -18.62
N TYR A 32 -2.19 -24.02 -18.67
CA TYR A 32 -2.31 -23.01 -17.61
C TYR A 32 -3.73 -22.42 -17.49
N LEU A 33 -4.52 -22.46 -18.56
CA LEU A 33 -5.96 -22.16 -18.55
C LEU A 33 -6.74 -23.31 -19.22
N PRO A 34 -7.13 -24.34 -18.43
CA PRO A 34 -7.89 -25.48 -18.95
C PRO A 34 -9.23 -25.09 -19.59
N ARG A 35 -9.82 -26.04 -20.32
CA ARG A 35 -11.22 -25.89 -20.75
C ARG A 35 -12.13 -26.00 -19.51
N PRO A 36 -13.15 -25.14 -19.39
CA PRO A 36 -14.01 -25.14 -18.22
C PRO A 36 -14.81 -26.44 -18.15
N THR A 37 -14.80 -27.10 -16.99
CA THR A 37 -15.77 -28.14 -16.62
C THR A 37 -16.89 -27.54 -15.76
N HIS A 38 -16.50 -26.78 -14.73
CA HIS A 38 -17.38 -25.97 -13.89
C HIS A 38 -16.76 -24.57 -13.67
N GLY A 39 -17.03 -23.66 -14.62
CA GLY A 39 -16.43 -22.33 -14.64
C GLY A 39 -14.97 -22.32 -15.11
N TYR A 40 -14.39 -21.12 -15.18
CA TYR A 40 -13.00 -20.91 -15.58
C TYR A 40 -12.07 -20.87 -14.38
N ARG A 41 -10.93 -21.54 -14.49
CA ARG A 41 -9.90 -21.56 -13.45
C ARG A 41 -8.53 -21.65 -14.11
N PHE A 42 -7.56 -20.95 -13.56
CA PHE A 42 -6.17 -21.14 -13.93
C PHE A 42 -5.57 -22.38 -13.25
N HIS A 43 -4.48 -22.90 -13.81
CA HIS A 43 -3.63 -23.88 -13.16
C HIS A 43 -3.04 -23.30 -11.86
N PRO A 44 -2.81 -24.11 -10.81
CA PRO A 44 -2.32 -23.62 -9.50
C PRO A 44 -1.01 -22.83 -9.55
N ASP A 45 -0.14 -23.12 -10.52
CA ASP A 45 1.12 -22.41 -10.71
C ASP A 45 0.98 -21.00 -11.29
N VAL A 46 -0.22 -20.61 -11.77
CA VAL A 46 -0.45 -19.24 -12.22
C VAL A 46 -0.62 -18.35 -10.99
N THR A 47 0.38 -17.50 -10.77
CA THR A 47 0.38 -16.54 -9.65
C THR A 47 0.18 -15.10 -10.12
N SER A 48 -0.12 -14.20 -9.19
CA SER A 48 0.00 -12.76 -9.38
C SER A 48 0.92 -12.12 -8.34
N ASP A 49 1.38 -10.90 -8.65
CA ASP A 49 2.03 -10.03 -7.68
C ASP A 49 1.15 -9.78 -6.45
N TRP A 50 -0.17 -9.63 -6.64
CA TRP A 50 -1.13 -9.49 -5.55
C TRP A 50 -1.21 -10.74 -4.65
N GLN A 51 -1.21 -11.95 -5.21
CA GLN A 51 -1.17 -13.17 -4.39
C GLN A 51 0.15 -13.27 -3.61
N ARG A 52 1.27 -12.90 -4.23
CA ARG A 52 2.57 -12.87 -3.56
C ARG A 52 2.61 -11.83 -2.45
N PHE A 53 2.06 -10.65 -2.69
CA PHE A 53 1.90 -9.58 -1.70
C PHE A 53 1.11 -10.09 -0.49
N GLN A 54 -0.06 -10.71 -0.71
CA GLN A 54 -0.90 -11.21 0.38
C GLN A 54 -0.19 -12.26 1.24
N HIS A 55 0.58 -13.17 0.61
CA HIS A 55 1.34 -14.17 1.33
C HIS A 55 2.43 -13.55 2.22
N LEU A 56 3.20 -12.62 1.66
CA LEU A 56 4.25 -11.90 2.38
C LEU A 56 3.67 -11.03 3.51
N ALA A 57 2.65 -10.22 3.21
CA ALA A 57 1.98 -9.38 4.20
C ALA A 57 1.39 -10.23 5.34
N THR A 58 0.74 -11.35 5.03
CA THR A 58 0.14 -12.22 6.06
C THR A 58 1.19 -12.82 6.98
N ARG A 59 2.29 -13.34 6.42
CA ARG A 59 3.41 -13.86 7.22
C ARG A 59 4.07 -12.76 8.04
N GLY A 60 4.34 -11.63 7.41
CA GLY A 60 4.99 -10.48 8.04
C GLY A 60 4.20 -9.94 9.22
N LEU A 61 2.87 -9.81 9.07
CA LEU A 61 1.99 -9.33 10.13
C LEU A 61 1.83 -10.35 11.28
N ALA A 62 1.90 -11.65 10.99
CA ALA A 62 1.78 -12.70 12.00
C ALA A 62 3.02 -12.87 12.88
N ASP A 63 4.19 -12.41 12.42
CA ASP A 63 5.47 -12.54 13.11
C ASP A 63 6.09 -11.17 13.42
N PRO A 64 5.98 -10.67 14.65
CA PRO A 64 6.59 -9.40 15.06
C PRO A 64 8.12 -9.38 15.00
N ASP A 65 8.76 -10.52 15.29
CA ASP A 65 10.21 -10.60 15.49
C ASP A 65 10.97 -10.81 14.16
N ALA A 66 10.42 -11.65 13.27
CA ALA A 66 11.06 -12.00 12.00
C ALA A 66 10.28 -11.54 10.75
N GLY A 67 9.07 -10.99 10.91
CA GLY A 67 8.19 -10.66 9.79
C GLY A 67 8.53 -9.37 9.03
N THR A 68 9.44 -8.54 9.53
CA THR A 68 9.79 -7.24 8.92
C THR A 68 10.27 -7.40 7.48
N ALA A 69 11.15 -8.37 7.20
CA ALA A 69 11.65 -8.62 5.85
C ALA A 69 10.53 -9.06 4.89
N ASP A 70 9.52 -9.78 5.37
CA ASP A 70 8.37 -10.16 4.54
C ASP A 70 7.53 -8.92 4.19
N LEU A 71 7.31 -7.99 5.14
CA LEU A 71 6.60 -6.73 4.89
C LEU A 71 7.37 -5.82 3.91
N GLU A 72 8.69 -5.71 4.04
CA GLU A 72 9.55 -4.97 3.10
C GLU A 72 9.43 -5.54 1.68
N ASN A 73 9.53 -6.87 1.56
CA ASN A 73 9.38 -7.55 0.27
C ASN A 73 7.97 -7.40 -0.31
N ALA A 74 6.94 -7.31 0.53
CA ALA A 74 5.58 -7.05 0.08
C ALA A 74 5.47 -5.65 -0.55
N LEU A 75 5.95 -4.60 0.13
CA LEU A 75 5.91 -3.23 -0.42
C LEU A 75 6.78 -3.05 -1.67
N TYR A 76 7.85 -3.85 -1.81
CA TYR A 76 8.69 -3.85 -3.02
C TYR A 76 7.95 -4.32 -4.28
N LEU A 77 6.89 -5.11 -4.15
CA LEU A 77 6.08 -5.56 -5.29
C LEU A 77 5.19 -4.45 -5.88
N LEU A 78 4.96 -3.38 -5.14
CA LEU A 78 4.13 -2.27 -5.57
C LEU A 78 4.79 -1.57 -6.76
N ARG A 79 4.01 -1.24 -7.78
CA ARG A 79 4.46 -0.54 -9.00
C ARG A 79 3.67 0.75 -9.29
N GLY A 80 2.65 1.03 -8.48
CA GLY A 80 1.67 2.09 -8.68
C GLY A 80 0.36 1.70 -8.00
N LYS A 81 -0.68 2.51 -8.20
CA LYS A 81 -2.01 2.20 -7.64
C LYS A 81 -2.58 0.95 -8.32
N PRO A 82 -3.24 0.03 -7.58
CA PRO A 82 -3.90 -1.12 -8.20
C PRO A 82 -4.87 -0.67 -9.31
N PHE A 83 -4.81 -1.34 -10.47
CA PHE A 83 -5.63 -1.04 -11.65
C PHE A 83 -5.52 0.39 -12.21
N GLU A 84 -4.44 1.12 -11.89
CA GLU A 84 -4.24 2.48 -12.39
C GLU A 84 -4.35 2.58 -13.92
N GLY A 85 -5.03 3.64 -14.39
CA GLY A 85 -5.22 3.92 -15.81
C GLY A 85 -6.37 3.16 -16.48
N ARG A 86 -7.13 2.34 -15.75
CA ARG A 86 -8.36 1.72 -16.25
C ARG A 86 -9.44 1.68 -15.18
N ASP A 87 -10.65 2.03 -15.58
CA ASP A 87 -11.82 1.90 -14.73
C ASP A 87 -12.49 0.54 -14.96
N PHE A 88 -12.67 -0.20 -13.87
CA PHE A 88 -13.31 -1.51 -13.86
C PHE A 88 -14.29 -1.56 -12.69
N ALA A 89 -15.55 -1.17 -12.92
CA ALA A 89 -16.58 -1.19 -11.88
C ALA A 89 -16.73 -2.53 -11.11
N TRP A 90 -16.41 -3.68 -11.75
CA TRP A 90 -16.41 -4.98 -11.07
C TRP A 90 -15.27 -5.14 -10.07
N ALA A 91 -14.20 -4.37 -10.21
CA ALA A 91 -12.97 -4.45 -9.44
C ALA A 91 -12.94 -3.45 -8.28
N ASP A 92 -13.90 -2.54 -8.16
CA ASP A 92 -13.89 -1.49 -7.11
C ASP A 92 -13.66 -2.08 -5.71
N ALA A 93 -14.44 -3.12 -5.34
CA ALA A 93 -14.29 -3.77 -4.04
C ALA A 93 -12.91 -4.43 -3.87
N VAL A 94 -12.39 -5.06 -4.93
CA VAL A 94 -11.06 -5.70 -4.92
C VAL A 94 -9.96 -4.65 -4.80
N GLN A 95 -10.09 -3.52 -5.49
CA GLN A 95 -9.15 -2.42 -5.42
C GLN A 95 -9.13 -1.79 -4.03
N GLN A 96 -10.30 -1.60 -3.40
CA GLN A 96 -10.37 -1.11 -2.02
C GLN A 96 -9.75 -2.11 -1.02
N GLU A 97 -10.00 -3.41 -1.17
CA GLU A 97 -9.33 -4.43 -0.37
C GLU A 97 -7.81 -4.37 -0.51
N MET A 98 -7.33 -4.23 -1.75
CA MET A 98 -5.90 -4.08 -2.04
C MET A 98 -5.31 -2.86 -1.35
N ILE A 99 -5.96 -1.70 -1.49
CA ILE A 99 -5.53 -0.44 -0.88
C ILE A 99 -5.44 -0.58 0.64
N SER A 100 -6.51 -1.04 1.30
CA SER A 100 -6.54 -1.18 2.76
C SER A 100 -5.41 -2.09 3.27
N ARG A 101 -5.21 -3.25 2.64
CA ARG A 101 -4.16 -4.18 3.06
C ARG A 101 -2.76 -3.63 2.82
N ILE A 102 -2.57 -2.83 1.77
CA ILE A 102 -1.30 -2.13 1.51
C ILE A 102 -1.03 -1.07 2.59
N VAL A 103 -2.04 -0.27 2.94
CA VAL A 103 -1.95 0.73 4.01
C VAL A 103 -1.60 0.05 5.34
N ASP A 104 -2.28 -1.04 5.72
CA ASP A 104 -1.98 -1.79 6.95
C ASP A 104 -0.53 -2.31 6.97
N THR A 105 -0.06 -2.82 5.83
CA THR A 105 1.31 -3.33 5.67
C THR A 105 2.34 -2.21 5.81
N ALA A 106 2.08 -1.06 5.17
CA ALA A 106 2.96 0.11 5.23
C ALA A 106 3.01 0.73 6.63
N HIS A 107 1.85 0.89 7.29
CA HIS A 107 1.74 1.38 8.66
C HIS A 107 2.50 0.46 9.62
N THR A 108 2.23 -0.85 9.57
CA THR A 108 2.89 -1.81 10.46
C THR A 108 4.41 -1.81 10.26
N LEU A 109 4.89 -1.75 9.01
CA LEU A 109 6.31 -1.69 8.73
C LEU A 109 6.94 -0.37 9.23
N ALA A 110 6.25 0.75 9.05
CA ALA A 110 6.70 2.05 9.56
C ALA A 110 6.84 2.02 11.08
N VAL A 111 5.83 1.52 11.81
CA VAL A 111 5.84 1.36 13.26
C VAL A 111 7.03 0.49 13.70
N ARG A 112 7.21 -0.68 13.10
CA ARG A 112 8.31 -1.60 13.45
C ARG A 112 9.69 -0.96 13.28
N HIS A 113 9.89 -0.16 12.24
CA HIS A 113 11.17 0.55 12.05
C HIS A 113 11.40 1.68 13.05
N THR A 114 10.34 2.21 13.68
CA THR A 114 10.44 3.20 14.77
C THR A 114 10.60 2.57 16.15
N GLU A 115 10.36 1.27 16.29
CA GLU A 115 10.48 0.53 17.55
C GLU A 115 11.92 0.00 17.77
N GLY A 116 12.26 -0.23 19.04
CA GLY A 116 13.56 -0.79 19.46
C GLY A 116 14.63 0.23 19.84
N ASP A 117 15.80 -0.27 20.25
CA ASP A 117 16.89 0.56 20.77
C ASP A 117 17.60 1.40 19.68
N HIS A 118 17.47 0.98 18.41
CA HIS A 118 18.12 1.61 17.26
C HIS A 118 17.11 1.76 16.10
N PRO A 119 16.18 2.74 16.18
CA PRO A 119 15.17 2.93 15.15
C PRO A 119 15.79 3.35 13.81
N ASP A 120 15.29 2.79 12.72
CA ASP A 120 15.62 3.19 11.34
C ASP A 120 14.52 4.13 10.82
N LEU A 121 14.62 5.41 11.19
CA LEU A 121 13.63 6.43 10.81
C LEU A 121 13.59 6.66 9.28
N ASP A 122 14.67 6.36 8.57
CA ASP A 122 14.69 6.47 7.11
C ASP A 122 13.89 5.34 6.46
N ALA A 123 14.02 4.11 6.95
CA ALA A 123 13.20 2.99 6.52
C ALA A 123 11.73 3.19 6.88
N ALA A 124 11.44 3.66 8.10
CA ALA A 124 10.09 3.99 8.53
C ALA A 124 9.44 5.01 7.61
N ARG A 125 10.15 6.10 7.28
CA ARG A 125 9.68 7.14 6.36
C ARG A 125 9.41 6.58 4.97
N ARG A 126 10.30 5.74 4.44
CA ARG A 126 10.10 5.10 3.13
C ARG A 126 8.83 4.24 3.12
N ALA A 127 8.58 3.47 4.18
CA ALA A 127 7.38 2.65 4.29
C ALA A 127 6.10 3.50 4.29
N ALA A 128 6.03 4.52 5.15
CA ALA A 128 4.86 5.41 5.23
C ALA A 128 4.59 6.14 3.90
N LEU A 129 5.63 6.74 3.30
CA LEU A 129 5.50 7.42 2.01
C LEU A 129 5.11 6.45 0.88
N ARG A 130 5.59 5.21 0.90
CA ARG A 130 5.22 4.20 -0.09
C ARG A 130 3.73 3.84 -0.02
N GLY A 131 3.16 3.78 1.19
CA GLY A 131 1.72 3.62 1.37
C GLY A 131 0.93 4.85 0.88
N LEU A 132 1.43 6.06 1.13
CA LEU A 132 0.79 7.31 0.67
C LEU A 132 0.80 7.49 -0.86
N GLU A 133 1.73 6.84 -1.58
CA GLU A 133 1.67 6.77 -3.05
C GLU A 133 0.47 5.94 -3.55
N ILE A 134 0.01 4.98 -2.73
CA ILE A 134 -1.13 4.11 -3.04
C ILE A 134 -2.43 4.77 -2.60
N ASP A 135 -2.48 5.26 -1.37
CA ASP A 135 -3.61 6.03 -0.84
C ASP A 135 -3.13 7.32 -0.18
N GLU A 136 -3.25 8.41 -0.92
CA GLU A 136 -2.83 9.73 -0.46
C GLU A 136 -3.77 10.35 0.58
N THR A 137 -4.91 9.70 0.86
CA THR A 137 -5.91 10.13 1.85
C THR A 137 -5.75 9.42 3.20
N SER A 138 -4.83 8.46 3.31
CA SER A 138 -4.61 7.67 4.51
C SER A 138 -4.05 8.51 5.67
N GLU A 139 -4.92 8.95 6.59
CA GLU A 139 -4.54 9.74 7.75
C GLU A 139 -3.55 9.00 8.67
N VAL A 140 -3.70 7.68 8.82
CA VAL A 140 -2.79 6.88 9.66
C VAL A 140 -1.35 6.99 9.17
N LEU A 141 -1.10 6.96 7.85
CA LEU A 141 0.25 7.08 7.30
C LEU A 141 0.79 8.51 7.41
N TYR A 142 -0.07 9.54 7.40
CA TYR A 142 0.37 10.89 7.74
C TYR A 142 0.73 11.04 9.22
N ARG A 143 -0.01 10.38 10.13
CA ARG A 143 0.34 10.33 11.55
C ARG A 143 1.70 9.65 11.74
N ASP A 144 1.95 8.53 11.07
CA ASP A 144 3.26 7.88 11.08
C ASP A 144 4.34 8.83 10.58
N TRP A 145 4.14 9.46 9.42
CA TRP A 145 5.11 10.39 8.85
C TRP A 145 5.41 11.55 9.80
N MET A 146 4.39 12.17 10.42
CA MET A 146 4.60 13.23 11.42
C MET A 146 5.41 12.74 12.62
N ASN A 147 5.07 11.58 13.18
CA ASN A 147 5.79 11.01 14.32
C ASN A 147 7.25 10.67 13.99
N ILE A 148 7.50 10.10 12.81
CA ILE A 148 8.84 9.76 12.32
C ILE A 148 9.71 11.02 12.21
N GLU A 149 9.18 12.09 11.59
CA GLU A 149 9.93 13.34 11.44
C GLU A 149 10.12 14.06 12.77
N TRP A 150 9.13 13.99 13.67
CA TRP A 150 9.22 14.58 14.99
C TRP A 150 10.27 13.86 15.85
N GLY A 151 10.27 12.53 15.86
CA GLY A 151 11.30 11.71 16.52
C GLY A 151 12.71 11.92 15.94
N ALA A 152 12.81 12.24 14.65
CA ALA A 152 14.07 12.62 14.00
C ALA A 152 14.53 14.06 14.31
N GLY A 153 13.72 14.87 15.01
CA GLY A 153 13.96 16.31 15.18
C GLY A 153 13.83 17.12 13.89
N ASN A 154 13.26 16.54 12.83
CA ASN A 154 13.12 17.16 11.52
C ASN A 154 11.85 18.02 11.43
N THR A 155 11.90 19.21 12.02
CA THR A 155 10.74 20.12 12.03
C THR A 155 10.27 20.53 10.62
N ALA A 156 11.18 20.57 9.64
CA ALA A 156 10.80 20.84 8.24
C ALA A 156 9.98 19.68 7.65
N GLY A 157 10.37 18.43 7.94
CA GLY A 157 9.63 17.22 7.58
C GLY A 157 8.22 17.20 8.19
N VAL A 158 8.10 17.47 9.49
CA VAL A 158 6.80 17.57 10.18
C VAL A 158 5.88 18.58 9.48
N ARG A 159 6.37 19.81 9.23
CA ARG A 159 5.56 20.83 8.54
C ARG A 159 5.16 20.43 7.13
N LYS A 160 6.04 19.71 6.41
CA LYS A 160 5.75 19.19 5.07
C LYS A 160 4.62 18.15 5.12
N ALA A 161 4.65 17.23 6.07
CA ALA A 161 3.60 16.24 6.27
C ALA A 161 2.24 16.90 6.54
N ILE A 162 2.19 17.84 7.49
CA ILE A 162 0.98 18.60 7.84
C ILE A 162 0.43 19.36 6.63
N ALA A 163 1.29 20.11 5.93
CA ALA A 163 0.86 20.91 4.79
C ALA A 163 0.28 20.03 3.65
N ARG A 164 0.88 18.85 3.43
CA ARG A 164 0.38 17.90 2.43
C ARG A 164 -0.96 17.31 2.85
N LEU A 165 -1.11 16.85 4.09
CA LEU A 165 -2.36 16.33 4.63
C LEU A 165 -3.50 17.37 4.52
N GLN A 166 -3.25 18.60 4.96
CA GLN A 166 -4.23 19.68 4.86
C GLN A 166 -4.62 20.00 3.41
N GLN A 167 -3.66 19.89 2.47
CA GLN A 167 -3.97 20.07 1.05
C GLN A 167 -4.86 18.94 0.51
N VAL A 168 -4.58 17.70 0.88
CA VAL A 168 -5.41 16.54 0.52
C VAL A 168 -6.81 16.71 1.10
N ALA A 169 -6.94 16.99 2.40
CA ALA A 169 -8.21 17.23 3.06
C ALA A 169 -9.08 18.27 2.35
N ARG A 170 -8.49 19.42 1.96
CA ARG A 170 -9.18 20.45 1.16
C ARG A 170 -9.56 19.98 -0.25
N THR A 171 -8.72 19.18 -0.88
CA THR A 171 -8.93 18.72 -2.26
C THR A 171 -10.11 17.76 -2.34
N TYR A 172 -10.26 16.90 -1.34
CA TYR A 172 -11.32 15.89 -1.28
C TYR A 172 -12.51 16.29 -0.38
N ASP A 173 -12.49 17.49 0.19
CA ASP A 173 -13.49 18.00 1.16
C ASP A 173 -13.70 17.06 2.36
N ILE A 174 -12.59 16.57 2.93
CA ILE A 174 -12.55 15.63 4.04
C ILE A 174 -12.18 16.38 5.33
N SER A 175 -12.95 16.13 6.40
CA SER A 175 -12.56 16.54 7.75
C SER A 175 -11.55 15.57 8.34
N LEU A 176 -10.52 16.09 9.00
CA LEU A 176 -9.49 15.27 9.65
C LEU A 176 -10.05 14.55 10.87
N GLU A 177 -9.51 13.35 11.16
CA GLU A 177 -9.81 12.65 12.40
C GLU A 177 -9.31 13.44 13.62
N PRO A 178 -10.04 13.45 14.75
CA PRO A 178 -9.65 14.20 15.95
C PRO A 178 -8.26 13.85 16.49
N ILE A 179 -7.86 12.57 16.38
CA ILE A 179 -6.53 12.12 16.80
C ILE A 179 -5.42 12.68 15.91
N THR A 180 -5.71 12.94 14.64
CA THR A 180 -4.79 13.56 13.70
C THR A 180 -4.63 15.04 14.01
N GLU A 181 -5.73 15.75 14.29
CA GLU A 181 -5.71 17.15 14.73
C GLU A 181 -4.91 17.32 16.04
N GLN A 182 -5.15 16.45 17.02
CA GLN A 182 -4.41 16.44 18.29
C GLN A 182 -2.91 16.24 18.09
N LEU A 183 -2.52 15.34 17.17
CA LEU A 183 -1.12 15.14 16.85
C LEU A 183 -0.49 16.38 16.19
N ILE A 184 -1.21 17.04 15.27
CA ILE A 184 -0.75 18.28 14.63
C ILE A 184 -0.47 19.35 15.70
N ASP A 185 -1.40 19.55 16.64
CA ASP A 185 -1.23 20.53 17.72
C ASP A 185 -0.02 20.18 18.60
N LEU A 186 0.16 18.90 18.93
CA LEU A 186 1.28 18.41 19.75
C LEU A 186 2.63 18.70 19.09
N VAL A 187 2.82 18.28 17.83
CA VAL A 187 4.12 18.41 17.14
C VAL A 187 4.45 19.86 16.75
N LEU A 188 3.45 20.75 16.68
CA LEU A 188 3.68 22.19 16.47
C LEU A 188 3.96 22.95 17.77
N SER A 189 3.45 22.46 18.90
CA SER A 189 3.66 23.05 20.23
C SER A 189 5.05 22.74 20.78
N ASP A 190 5.59 21.56 20.48
CA ASP A 190 6.94 21.15 20.87
C ASP A 190 8.00 21.80 19.96
N ARG A 191 8.31 23.08 20.24
CA ARG A 191 9.44 23.76 19.57
C ARG A 191 10.76 23.23 20.13
N PRO A 192 11.70 22.76 19.31
CA PRO A 192 13.08 22.63 19.77
C PRO A 192 13.57 24.01 20.23
N THR A 193 14.03 24.09 21.47
CA THR A 193 14.52 25.35 22.07
C THR A 193 15.65 25.89 21.20
N PRO A 194 15.67 27.19 20.82
CA PRO A 194 16.80 27.75 20.09
C PRO A 194 18.05 27.56 20.94
N ALA A 195 19.03 26.85 20.39
CA ALA A 195 20.35 26.72 21.00
C ALA A 195 20.88 28.13 21.29
N ARG A 196 20.98 28.47 22.57
CA ARG A 196 21.66 29.68 23.02
C ARG A 196 23.06 29.64 22.45
N THR A 197 23.34 30.54 21.51
CA THR A 197 24.68 30.89 21.07
C THR A 197 25.51 31.25 22.31
N GLY A 198 26.43 30.37 22.66
CA GLY A 198 27.49 30.68 23.61
C GLY A 198 28.41 31.70 22.97
N GLN A 199 28.29 32.96 23.41
CA GLN A 199 29.37 33.92 23.29
C GLN A 199 30.52 33.47 24.18
N SER A 200 31.71 33.35 23.62
CA SER A 200 33.00 33.43 24.31
C SER A 200 33.96 34.14 23.38
#